data_AF-A0A7G8VMY2-F1
#
_entry.id   AF-A0A7G8VMY2-F1
#
_cell.length_a   1.000
_cell.length_b   1.000
_cell.length_c   1.000
_cell.angle_alpha   90.00
_cell.angle_beta   90.00
_cell.angle_gamma   90.00
#
_symmetry.space_group_name_H-M   'P 1'
#
loop_
_entity.id
_entity.type
_entity.pdbx_description
1 polymer ?
#
loop_
_entity_poly.entity_id
_entity_poly.type
_entity_poly.pdbx_seq_one_letter_code
_entity_poly.pdbx_strand_id
1 'polypeptide(L)'
;MDFLIAKAWERCDHAALAELQEASPLVSVPSLRRAFFPARNENWANTIAARGAAEERQLLVVDALHLVGPDSRLDRLAARGLVVHRLIT
;
A
#
# COMPACT_ATOMS: atom_id res chain seq x y z
N MET A 1 11.17 4.48 16.39
CA MET A 1 10.09 4.35 15.38
C MET A 1 10.26 3.06 14.59
N ASP A 2 11.45 2.81 14.05
CA ASP A 2 11.75 1.65 13.18
C ASP A 2 11.45 0.29 13.82
N PHE A 3 11.75 0.13 15.12
CA PHE A 3 11.45 -1.10 15.85
C PHE A 3 9.95 -1.39 16.00
N LEU A 4 9.11 -0.35 16.00
CA LEU A 4 7.65 -0.51 16.08
C LEU A 4 7.07 -0.95 14.74
N ILE A 5 7.57 -0.41 13.63
CA ILE A 5 7.17 -0.82 12.28
C ILE A 5 7.52 -2.29 12.04
N ALA A 6 8.75 -2.70 12.39
CA ALA A 6 9.19 -4.08 12.24
C ALA A 6 8.31 -5.07 13.04
N LYS A 7 7.99 -4.74 14.30
CA LYS A 7 7.11 -5.57 15.14
C LYS A 7 5.68 -5.62 14.62
N ALA A 8 5.13 -4.49 14.18
CA ALA A 8 3.79 -4.44 13.62
C ALA A 8 3.71 -5.27 12.33
N TRP A 9 4.76 -5.19 11.49
CA TRP A 9 4.89 -6.01 10.28
C TRP A 9 4.97 -7.51 10.59
N GLU A 10 5.86 -7.92 11.49
CA GLU A 10 6.02 -9.32 11.92
C GLU A 10 4.70 -9.92 12.41
N ARG A 11 3.88 -9.11 13.10
CA ARG A 11 2.58 -9.54 13.65
C ARG A 11 1.41 -9.41 12.68
N CYS A 12 1.66 -8.96 11.46
CA CYS A 12 0.59 -8.60 10.51
C CYS A 12 -0.41 -7.58 11.09
N ASP A 13 0.05 -6.68 11.97
CA ASP A 13 -0.77 -5.65 12.61
C ASP A 13 -0.91 -4.43 11.70
N HIS A 14 -1.81 -4.56 10.73
CA HIS A 14 -2.08 -3.54 9.72
C HIS A 14 -2.66 -2.24 10.31
N ALA A 15 -3.37 -2.34 11.44
CA ALA A 15 -3.91 -1.18 12.13
C ALA A 15 -2.77 -0.36 12.74
N ALA A 16 -1.86 -1.00 13.48
CA ALA A 16 -0.68 -0.34 14.03
C ALA A 16 0.22 0.25 12.93
N LEU A 17 0.38 -0.45 11.79
CA LEU A 17 1.13 0.09 10.65
C LEU A 17 0.45 1.34 10.04
N ALA A 18 -0.88 1.36 9.94
CA ALA A 18 -1.62 2.52 9.47
C ALA A 18 -1.48 3.71 10.43
N GLU A 19 -1.57 3.48 11.74
CA GLU A 19 -1.37 4.51 12.77
C GLU A 19 0.06 5.08 12.72
N LEU A 20 1.06 4.21 12.59
CA LEU A 20 2.46 4.63 12.45
C LEU A 20 2.69 5.42 11.15
N GLN A 21 1.99 5.09 10.07
CA GLN A 21 2.02 5.86 8.82
C GLN A 21 1.44 7.27 9.03
N GLU A 22 0.26 7.38 9.64
CA GLU A 22 -0.39 8.66 9.91
C GLU A 22 0.42 9.53 10.89
N ALA A 23 1.15 8.90 11.81
CA ALA A 23 2.09 9.59 12.72
C ALA A 23 3.38 10.07 12.03
N SER A 24 3.62 9.72 10.77
CA SER A 24 4.83 10.12 10.05
C SER A 24 4.87 11.64 9.83
N PRO A 25 6.02 12.30 10.04
CA PRO A 25 6.18 13.73 9.72
C PRO A 25 5.85 14.06 8.26
N LEU A 26 5.98 13.10 7.34
CA LEU A 26 5.62 13.26 5.93
C LEU A 26 4.13 13.55 5.73
N VAL A 27 3.27 13.04 6.62
CA VAL A 27 1.81 13.25 6.55
C VAL A 27 1.44 14.68 6.92
N SER A 28 2.22 15.32 7.80
CA SER A 28 1.96 16.70 8.25
C SER A 28 2.09 17.75 7.14
N VAL A 29 2.77 17.42 6.04
CA VAL A 29 2.91 18.30 4.87
C VAL A 29 2.01 17.76 3.75
N PRO A 30 0.87 18.44 3.43
CA PRO A 30 -0.15 17.89 2.52
C PRO A 30 0.38 17.52 1.12
N SER A 31 1.32 18.29 0.59
CA SER A 31 1.95 18.01 -0.71
C SER A 31 2.81 16.75 -0.68
N LEU A 32 3.57 16.54 0.40
CA LEU A 32 4.37 15.32 0.60
C LEU A 32 3.46 14.14 0.87
N ARG A 33 2.45 14.28 1.74
CA ARG A 33 1.43 13.25 1.96
C ARG A 33 0.85 12.77 0.63
N ARG A 34 0.38 13.70 -0.21
CA ARG A 34 -0.19 13.37 -1.52
C ARG A 34 0.80 12.67 -2.44
N ALA A 35 2.03 13.17 -2.53
CA ALA A 35 3.04 12.63 -3.42
C ALA A 35 3.48 11.20 -3.01
N PHE A 36 3.66 10.96 -1.72
CA PHE A 36 4.20 9.69 -1.20
C PHE A 36 3.14 8.59 -1.08
N PHE A 37 1.90 8.93 -0.75
CA PHE A 37 0.85 7.94 -0.50
C PHE A 37 -0.13 7.81 -1.70
N PRO A 38 -1.16 8.65 -1.87
CA PRO A 38 -2.20 8.40 -2.87
C PRO A 38 -1.68 8.52 -4.31
N ALA A 39 -0.85 9.53 -4.64
CA ALA A 39 -0.41 9.72 -6.02
C ALA A 39 0.52 8.59 -6.49
N ARG A 40 1.44 8.15 -5.61
CA ARG A 40 2.33 7.03 -5.88
C ARG A 40 1.53 5.73 -6.03
N ASN A 41 0.62 5.42 -5.11
CA ASN A 41 -0.23 4.23 -5.16
C ASN A 41 -1.09 4.19 -6.44
N GLU A 42 -1.63 5.34 -6.84
CA GLU A 42 -2.47 5.48 -8.04
C GLU A 42 -1.69 5.20 -9.33
N ASN A 43 -0.52 5.83 -9.52
CA ASN A 43 0.35 5.58 -10.67
C ASN A 43 0.76 4.11 -10.77
N TRP A 44 1.03 3.52 -9.62
CA TRP A 44 1.39 2.13 -9.46
C TRP A 44 0.23 1.19 -9.82
N ALA A 45 -1.00 1.48 -9.39
CA ALA A 45 -2.18 0.70 -9.73
C ALA A 45 -2.52 0.78 -11.23
N ASN A 46 -2.38 1.96 -11.84
CA ASN A 46 -2.50 2.14 -13.30
C ASN A 46 -1.52 1.27 -14.08
N THR A 47 -0.26 1.24 -13.64
CA THR A 47 0.79 0.45 -14.29
C THR A 47 0.50 -1.04 -14.22
N ILE A 48 0.00 -1.54 -13.08
CA ILE A 48 -0.36 -2.96 -12.92
C ILE A 48 -1.56 -3.30 -13.79
N ALA A 49 -2.63 -2.50 -13.74
CA ALA A 49 -3.84 -2.74 -14.53
C ALA A 49 -3.53 -2.76 -16.03
N ALA A 50 -2.64 -1.90 -16.52
CA ALA A 50 -2.19 -1.90 -17.91
C ALA A 50 -1.40 -3.16 -18.29
N ARG A 51 -0.65 -3.76 -17.35
CA ARG A 51 0.11 -5.01 -17.56
C ARG A 51 -0.75 -6.27 -17.44
N GLY A 52 -1.81 -6.22 -16.64
CA GLY A 52 -2.65 -7.36 -16.26
C GLY A 52 -3.49 -7.97 -17.39
N ALA A 53 -3.48 -7.42 -18.60
CA ALA A 53 -4.13 -8.03 -19.76
C ALA A 53 -3.28 -9.16 -20.41
N ALA A 54 -1.99 -9.29 -20.08
CA ALA A 54 -1.07 -10.16 -20.81
C ALA A 54 -0.67 -11.47 -20.10
N GLU A 55 -0.82 -11.59 -18.76
CA GLU A 55 -0.41 -12.78 -18.00
C GLU A 55 -1.46 -13.15 -16.94
N GLU A 56 -1.82 -14.43 -16.85
CA GLU A 56 -2.93 -14.93 -16.01
C GLU A 56 -2.74 -14.72 -14.49
N ARG A 57 -1.50 -14.59 -14.00
CA ARG A 57 -1.20 -14.38 -12.55
C ARG A 57 0.09 -13.57 -12.35
N GLN A 58 0.01 -12.51 -11.54
CA GLN A 58 1.17 -11.67 -11.18
C GLN A 58 1.43 -11.69 -9.67
N LEU A 59 2.70 -11.83 -9.26
CA LEU A 59 3.14 -11.64 -7.88
C LEU A 59 3.67 -10.21 -7.70
N LEU A 60 3.15 -9.50 -6.70
CA LEU A 60 3.59 -8.15 -6.37
C LEU A 60 4.21 -8.13 -4.98
N VAL A 61 5.49 -7.76 -4.91
CA VAL A 61 6.21 -7.53 -3.66
C VAL A 61 6.32 -6.02 -3.45
N VAL A 62 5.83 -5.53 -2.32
CA VAL A 62 5.81 -4.12 -1.96
C VAL A 62 6.19 -3.95 -0.49
N ASP A 63 6.63 -2.74 -0.11
CA ASP A 63 6.80 -2.42 1.30
C ASP A 63 5.45 -2.29 2.03
N ALA A 64 5.49 -2.51 3.35
CA ALA A 64 4.34 -2.63 4.22
C ALA A 64 3.35 -1.45 4.13
N LEU A 65 3.87 -0.24 3.94
CA LEU A 65 3.07 0.99 3.96
C LEU A 65 2.18 1.13 2.72
N HIS A 66 2.50 0.46 1.62
CA HIS A 66 1.60 0.41 0.45
C HIS A 66 0.31 -0.41 0.69
N LEU A 67 0.27 -1.22 1.75
CA LEU A 67 -0.80 -2.18 2.02
C LEU A 67 -1.79 -1.70 3.08
N VAL A 68 -1.57 -0.51 3.67
CA VAL A 68 -2.32 -0.03 4.84
C VAL A 68 -2.79 1.41 4.66
N GLY A 69 -3.80 1.77 5.44
CA GLY A 69 -4.39 3.12 5.46
C GLY A 69 -5.31 3.42 4.27
N PRO A 70 -5.97 4.59 4.29
CA PRO A 70 -6.80 5.05 3.18
C PRO A 70 -5.98 5.22 1.89
N ASP A 71 -6.60 4.97 0.75
CA ASP A 71 -5.96 5.07 -0.57
C ASP A 71 -4.75 4.12 -0.73
N SER A 72 -4.76 3.00 0.00
CA SER A 72 -3.76 1.96 -0.14
C SER A 72 -3.74 1.41 -1.56
N ARG A 73 -2.65 0.75 -1.94
CA ARG A 73 -2.57 0.13 -3.27
C ARG A 73 -3.66 -0.92 -3.47
N LEU A 74 -4.09 -1.59 -2.39
CA LEU A 74 -5.17 -2.56 -2.42
C LEU A 74 -6.50 -1.90 -2.80
N ASP A 75 -6.82 -0.76 -2.18
CA ASP A 75 -8.03 0.01 -2.51
C ASP A 75 -8.01 0.46 -3.97
N ARG A 76 -6.85 0.93 -4.45
CA ARG A 76 -6.68 1.39 -5.84
C ARG A 76 -6.78 0.26 -6.86
N LEU A 77 -6.33 -0.94 -6.53
CA LEU A 77 -6.47 -2.12 -7.40
C LEU A 77 -7.92 -2.64 -7.40
N ALA A 78 -8.57 -2.68 -6.24
CA ALA A 78 -9.98 -3.05 -6.13
C ALA A 78 -10.89 -2.10 -6.92
N ALA A 79 -10.62 -0.79 -6.86
CA ALA A 79 -11.33 0.22 -7.66
C ALA A 79 -11.20 0.04 -9.19
N ARG A 80 -10.24 -0.78 -9.64
CA ARG A 80 -10.01 -1.13 -11.06
C ARG A 80 -10.56 -2.51 -11.44
N GLY A 81 -11.34 -3.13 -10.55
CA GLY A 81 -11.97 -4.43 -10.78
C GLY A 81 -11.03 -5.63 -10.63
N LEU A 82 -9.82 -5.43 -10.09
CA LEU A 82 -8.89 -6.52 -9.80
C LEU A 82 -9.25 -7.19 -8.47
N VAL A 83 -9.34 -8.53 -8.47
CA VAL A 83 -9.46 -9.32 -7.25
C VAL A 83 -8.08 -9.46 -6.62
N VAL A 84 -7.92 -8.95 -5.40
CA VAL A 84 -6.64 -9.02 -4.69
C VAL A 84 -6.74 -10.02 -3.55
N HIS A 85 -5.91 -11.06 -3.62
CA HIS A 85 -5.75 -12.02 -2.54
C HIS A 85 -4.47 -11.71 -1.77
N ARG A 86 -4.60 -11.47 -0.47
CA ARG A 86 -3.45 -11.40 0.43
C ARG A 86 -3.06 -12.83 0.80
N LEU A 87 -1.84 -13.22 0.43
CA LEU A 87 -1.25 -14.47 0.89
C LEU A 87 -0.59 -14.20 2.23
N ILE A 88 -1.13 -14.80 3.29
CA ILE A 88 -0.52 -14.81 4.62
C ILE A 88 0.17 -16.16 4.72
N THR A 89 1.50 -16.17 4.75
CA THR A 89 2.31 -17.37 5.02
C THR A 89 2.79 -17.34 6.46
#